data_AF-K5VZY7-F1
#
_entry.id   AF-K5VZY7-F1
#
_cell.length_a   1.000
_cell.length_b   1.000
_cell.length_c   1.000
_cell.angle_alpha   90.00
_cell.angle_beta   90.00
_cell.angle_gamma   90.00
#
_symmetry.space_group_name_H-M   'P 1'
#
loop_
_entity.id
_entity.type
_entity.pdbx_description
1 polymer ?
#
loop_
_entity_poly.entity_id
_entity_poly.type
_entity_poly.pdbx_seq_one_letter_code
_entity_poly.pdbx_strand_id
1 'polypeptide(L)' 'NHYIRFSVSPANTDGLTIRKALQDALLQSFGLTSANVYVDVLWLAEDGAEVVVR' A
#
# COMPACT_ATOMS: atom_id res chain seq x y z
N ASN A 1 13.06 7.17 -7.28
CA ASN A 1 12.23 5.95 -7.39
C ASN A 1 12.65 5.02 -6.27
N HIS A 2 11.91 5.05 -5.17
CA HIS A 2 12.16 4.17 -4.03
C HIS A 2 11.15 3.02 -4.10
N TYR A 3 11.61 1.83 -3.74
CA TYR A 3 10.76 0.66 -3.62
C TYR A 3 10.71 0.31 -2.15
N ILE A 4 9.51 0.07 -1.63
CA ILE A 4 9.32 -0.29 -0.24
C ILE A 4 8.59 -1.63 -0.20
N ARG A 5 9.20 -2.61 0.47
CA ARG A 5 8.58 -3.90 0.77
C ARG A 5 8.01 -3.84 2.18
N PHE A 6 6.74 -4.17 2.31
CA PHE A 6 6.03 -4.24 3.57
C PHE A 6 5.47 -5.65 3.78
N SER A 7 5.47 -6.10 5.02
CA SER A 7 4.67 -7.25 5.45
C SER A 7 3.25 -6.79 5.80
N VAL A 8 2.24 -7.48 5.29
CA VAL A 8 0.82 -7.18 5.53
C VAL A 8 0.26 -8.18 6.55
N SER A 9 -0.37 -7.68 7.61
CA SER A 9 -1.02 -8.50 8.63
C SER A 9 -2.35 -7.85 9.03
N PRO A 10 -3.49 -8.55 8.94
CA PRO A 10 -3.66 -9.93 8.44
C PRO A 10 -3.37 -10.04 6.93
N ALA A 11 -2.88 -11.20 6.50
CA ALA A 11 -2.53 -11.44 5.09
C ALA A 11 -3.73 -11.17 4.19
N ASN A 12 -3.51 -10.39 3.13
CA ASN A 12 -4.56 -9.97 2.21
C ASN A 12 -4.06 -10.12 0.76
N THR A 13 -4.75 -10.93 -0.03
CA THR A 13 -4.41 -11.19 -1.43
C THR A 13 -5.06 -10.19 -2.39
N ASP A 14 -5.89 -9.26 -1.88
CA ASP A 14 -6.52 -8.21 -2.68
C ASP A 14 -5.66 -6.94 -2.69
N GLY A 15 -4.90 -6.77 -3.77
CA GLY A 15 -4.01 -5.61 -3.96
C GLY A 15 -4.74 -4.26 -4.07
N LEU A 16 -6.01 -4.24 -4.48
CA LEU A 16 -6.81 -3.00 -4.53
C LEU A 16 -7.21 -2.56 -3.11
N THR A 17 -7.54 -3.52 -2.26
CA THR A 17 -7.86 -3.28 -0.85
C THR A 17 -6.64 -2.75 -0.10
N ILE A 18 -5.46 -3.31 -0.33
CA ILE A 18 -4.20 -2.82 0.27
C ILE A 18 -3.90 -1.40 -0.21
N ARG A 19 -4.04 -1.12 -1.52
CA ARG A 19 -3.83 0.22 -2.07
C ARG A 19 -4.77 1.25 -1.44
N LYS A 20 -6.06 0.91 -1.32
CA LYS A 20 -7.04 1.78 -0.69
C LYS A 20 -6.72 2.04 0.78
N ALA A 21 -6.41 0.99 1.54
CA ALA A 21 -6.04 1.12 2.95
C ALA A 21 -4.81 2.02 3.14
N LEU A 22 -3.82 1.89 2.25
CA LEU A 22 -2.62 2.74 2.28
C LEU A 22 -2.95 4.20 1.95
N GLN A 23 -3.80 4.43 0.94
CA GLN A 23 -4.25 5.77 0.57
C GLN A 23 -5.06 6.43 1.69
N ASP A 24 -5.96 5.69 2.33
CA ASP A 24 -6.74 6.16 3.48
C ASP A 24 -5.82 6.50 4.67
N ALA A 25 -4.80 5.68 4.95
CA ALA A 25 -3.82 5.93 6.02
C ALA A 25 -2.93 7.14 5.74
N LEU A 26 -2.49 7.32 4.49
CA LEU A 26 -1.73 8.51 4.07
C LEU A 26 -2.58 9.77 4.16
N LEU A 27 -3.86 9.69 3.76
CA LEU A 27 -4.81 10.77 3.89
C LEU A 27 -5.03 11.16 5.36
N GLN A 28 -5.19 10.17 6.25
CA GLN A 28 -5.33 10.42 7.69
C GLN A 28 -4.07 11.05 8.28
N SER A 29 -2.89 10.58 7.89
CA SER A 29 -1.63 10.99 8.52
C SER A 29 -1.11 12.34 8.02
N PHE A 30 -1.28 12.64 6.73
CA PHE A 30 -0.68 13.81 6.09
C PHE A 30 -1.70 14.79 5.48
N GLY A 31 -2.99 14.49 5.55
CA GLY A 31 -4.06 15.33 5.01
C GLY A 31 -4.11 15.36 3.47
N LEU A 32 -5.05 16.14 2.94
CA LEU A 32 -5.40 16.13 1.50
C LEU A 32 -4.22 16.50 0.57
N THR A 33 -3.32 17.37 1.02
CA THR A 33 -2.24 17.93 0.21
C THR A 33 -1.11 16.96 -0.08
N SER A 34 -0.86 15.99 0.81
CA SER A 34 0.16 14.93 0.63
C SER A 34 -0.43 13.54 0.39
N ALA A 35 -1.76 13.41 0.40
CA ALA A 35 -2.43 12.14 0.09
C ALA A 35 -2.36 11.77 -1.41
N ASN A 36 -2.05 12.73 -2.29
CA ASN A 36 -1.88 12.48 -3.73
C ASN A 36 -0.49 11.97 -4.09
N VAL A 37 0.19 11.31 -3.15
CA VAL A 37 1.35 10.48 -3.46
C VAL A 37 0.82 9.25 -4.19
N TYR A 38 1.12 9.16 -5.48
CA TYR A 38 0.82 7.99 -6.29
C TYR A 38 1.60 6.79 -5.73
N VAL A 39 0.94 5.96 -4.92
CA VAL A 39 1.51 4.69 -4.48
C VAL A 39 0.99 3.57 -5.39
N ASP A 40 1.91 2.93 -6.10
CA ASP A 40 1.58 1.81 -6.96
C ASP A 40 1.99 0.48 -6.32
N VAL A 41 1.03 -0.44 -6.21
CA VAL A 41 1.30 -1.82 -5.79
C VAL A 41 1.86 -2.56 -7.00
N LEU A 42 3.16 -2.85 -6.96
CA LEU A 42 3.88 -3.50 -8.07
C LEU A 42 3.83 -5.01 -7.97
N TRP A 43 3.81 -5.53 -6.75
CA TRP A 43 3.82 -6.96 -6.52
C TRP A 43 3.15 -7.27 -5.18
N LEU A 44 2.41 -8.37 -5.17
CA LEU A 44 1.79 -8.94 -3.99
C LEU A 44 2.18 -10.41 -3.95
N ALA A 45 2.62 -10.89 -2.80
CA ALA A 45 2.87 -12.32 -2.60
C ALA A 45 1.56 -13.11 -2.72
N GLU A 46 1.64 -14.33 -3.25
CA GLU A 46 0.48 -15.21 -3.42
C GLU A 46 -0.18 -15.60 -2.08
N ASP A 47 0.60 -15.57 -0.99
CA ASP A 47 0.11 -15.76 0.37
C ASP A 47 -0.54 -14.50 0.97
N GLY A 48 -0.46 -13.35 0.29
CA GLY A 48 -0.96 -12.06 0.75
C GLY A 48 -0.20 -11.47 1.95
N ALA A 49 0.93 -12.07 2.35
CA ALA A 49 1.70 -11.65 3.52
C ALA A 49 2.69 -10.53 3.20
N GLU A 50 3.03 -10.32 1.92
CA GLU A 50 4.01 -9.32 1.52
C GLU A 50 3.55 -8.51 0.31
N VAL A 51 3.87 -7.23 0.32
CA VAL A 51 3.55 -6.29 -0.75
C VAL A 51 4.75 -5.41 -1.06
N VAL A 52 4.99 -5.13 -2.33
CA VAL A 52 5.98 -4.15 -2.77
C VAL A 52 5.26 -2.98 -3.42
N VAL A 53 5.57 -1.78 -2.93
CA VAL A 53 5.03 -0.53 -3.46
C VAL A 53 6.13 0.41 -3.96
N ARG A 54 5.75 1.33 -4.82
CA ARG A 54 6.58 2.44 -5.33
C ARG A 54 5.91 3.78 -5.10
#